data_AF-A0A699WS75-F1
#
_entry.id   AF-A0A699WS75-F1
#
_cell.length_a   1.000
_cell.length_b   1.000
_cell.length_c   1.000
_cell.angle_alpha   90.00
_cell.angle_beta   90.00
_cell.angle_gamma   90.00
#
_symmetry.space_group_name_H-M   'P 1'
#
loop_
_entity.id
_entity.type
_entity.pdbx_description
1 polymer ?
#
loop_
_entity_poly.entity_id
_entity_poly.type
_entity_poly.pdbx_seq_one_letter_code
_entity_poly.pdbx_strand_id
1 'polypeptide(L)'
;KILNVVDVSYGGENGFNQAIELSSEILANVKFIQEKRLIGKYFEEISQDTGKYVFGVDDTLKSLEMGAVEILIVWENLDINRYVLKNATTSEIIIKHLNKDQESDQSNFRDSETNAELEVQE
;
A
#
# COMPACT_ATOMS: atom_id res chain seq x y z
N LYS A 1 -13.58 19.25 -8.48
CA LYS A 1 -14.18 17.90 -8.66
C LYS A 1 -15.49 17.88 -7.90
N ILE A 2 -16.58 17.38 -8.47
CA ILE A 2 -17.91 17.35 -7.83
C ILE A 2 -18.03 16.07 -6.99
N LEU A 3 -18.38 16.20 -5.71
CA LEU A 3 -18.52 15.06 -4.78
C LEU A 3 -19.97 14.57 -4.68
N ASN A 4 -20.91 15.49 -4.57
CA ASN A 4 -22.35 15.23 -4.61
C ASN A 4 -23.09 16.50 -5.07
N VAL A 5 -24.33 16.33 -5.53
CA VAL A 5 -25.27 17.43 -5.78
C VAL A 5 -26.33 17.35 -4.69
N VAL A 6 -26.57 18.48 -4.02
CA VAL A 6 -27.50 18.57 -2.89
C VAL A 6 -28.53 19.65 -3.19
N ASP A 7 -29.80 19.29 -3.08
CA ASP A 7 -30.91 20.21 -3.23
C ASP A 7 -31.21 20.88 -1.88
N VAL A 8 -31.30 22.21 -1.88
CA VAL A 8 -31.63 23.01 -0.68
C VAL A 8 -32.93 23.76 -0.87
N SER A 9 -33.69 23.89 0.22
CA SER A 9 -35.03 24.51 0.19
C SER A 9 -34.99 26.04 0.26
N TYR A 10 -33.87 26.61 0.70
CA TYR A 10 -33.67 28.05 0.88
C TYR A 10 -32.43 28.55 0.15
N GLY A 11 -32.43 29.82 -0.22
CA GLY A 11 -31.25 30.53 -0.74
C GLY A 11 -30.52 31.32 0.36
N GLY A 12 -29.34 31.84 0.04
CA GLY A 12 -28.53 32.65 0.96
C GLY A 12 -27.89 31.83 2.09
N GLU A 13 -27.64 32.46 3.24
CA GLU A 13 -26.92 31.83 4.37
C GLU A 13 -27.65 30.61 4.96
N ASN A 14 -28.99 30.65 5.01
CA ASN A 14 -29.79 29.53 5.52
C ASN A 14 -29.70 28.30 4.60
N GLY A 15 -29.72 28.51 3.28
CA GLY A 15 -29.49 27.46 2.30
C GLY A 15 -28.09 26.88 2.37
N PHE A 16 -27.08 27.74 2.60
CA PHE A 16 -25.69 27.31 2.76
C PHE A 16 -25.50 26.43 4.00
N ASN A 17 -26.06 26.82 5.15
CA ASN A 17 -26.01 26.01 6.37
C ASN A 17 -26.71 24.66 6.19
N GLN A 18 -27.87 24.64 5.51
CA GLN A 18 -28.57 23.40 5.16
C GLN A 18 -27.73 22.50 4.25
N ALA A 19 -27.07 23.08 3.22
CA ALA A 19 -26.19 22.33 2.34
C ALA A 19 -25.03 21.69 3.11
N ILE A 20 -24.46 22.40 4.08
CA ILE A 20 -23.38 21.88 4.95
C ILE A 20 -23.88 20.69 5.75
N GLU A 21 -25.04 20.80 6.39
CA GLU A 21 -25.61 19.73 7.21
C GLU A 21 -25.90 18.47 6.39
N LEU A 22 -26.53 18.63 5.22
CA LEU A 22 -26.81 17.54 4.28
C LEU A 22 -25.54 16.93 3.68
N SER A 23 -24.48 17.72 3.51
CA SER A 23 -23.21 17.24 2.96
C SER A 23 -22.29 16.63 4.02
N SER A 24 -22.55 16.84 5.31
CA SER A 24 -21.67 16.45 6.42
C SER A 24 -21.31 14.97 6.40
N GLU A 25 -22.30 14.10 6.17
CA GLU A 25 -22.08 12.64 6.07
C GLU A 25 -21.18 12.26 4.89
N ILE A 26 -21.37 12.92 3.74
CA ILE A 26 -20.58 12.64 2.54
C ILE A 26 -19.17 13.16 2.73
N LEU A 27 -19.02 14.35 3.31
CA LEU A 27 -17.74 14.98 3.65
C LEU A 27 -16.92 14.10 4.61
N ALA A 28 -17.57 13.52 5.62
CA ALA A 28 -16.95 12.55 6.53
C ALA A 28 -16.43 11.31 5.78
N ASN A 29 -17.12 10.89 4.73
CA ASN A 29 -16.81 9.69 3.95
C ASN A 29 -15.94 9.93 2.70
N VAL A 30 -15.50 11.17 2.43
CA VAL A 30 -14.76 11.50 1.20
C VAL A 30 -13.50 10.63 1.04
N LYS A 31 -12.77 10.39 2.13
CA LYS A 31 -11.56 9.57 2.12
C LYS A 31 -11.87 8.14 1.66
N PHE A 32 -12.89 7.51 2.24
CA PHE A 32 -13.35 6.17 1.86
C PHE A 32 -13.85 6.09 0.41
N ILE A 33 -14.56 7.11 -0.07
CA ILE A 33 -15.02 7.15 -1.48
C ILE A 33 -13.83 7.23 -2.44
N GLN A 34 -12.81 8.01 -2.10
CA GLN A 34 -11.59 8.10 -2.90
C GLN A 34 -10.81 6.78 -2.90
N GLU A 35 -10.64 6.16 -1.73
CA GLU A 35 -9.99 4.84 -1.60
C GLU A 35 -10.74 3.76 -2.38
N LYS A 36 -12.07 3.69 -2.27
CA LYS A 36 -12.89 2.73 -3.04
C LYS A 36 -12.73 2.93 -4.55
N ARG A 37 -12.67 4.18 -5.01
CA ARG A 37 -12.44 4.48 -6.43
C ARG A 37 -11.02 4.08 -6.86
N LEU A 38 -10.02 4.30 -6.02
CA LEU A 38 -8.63 3.93 -6.30
C LEU A 38 -8.48 2.41 -6.43
N ILE A 39 -9.00 1.66 -5.45
CA ILE A 39 -9.01 0.20 -5.45
C ILE A 39 -9.85 -0.34 -6.62
N GLY A 40 -10.97 0.30 -6.94
CA GLY A 40 -11.81 -0.07 -8.08
C GLY A 40 -11.05 -0.02 -9.41
N LYS A 41 -10.24 1.03 -9.65
CA LYS A 41 -9.38 1.13 -10.83
C LYS A 41 -8.33 0.01 -10.88
N TYR A 42 -7.72 -0.31 -9.75
CA TYR A 42 -6.75 -1.41 -9.67
C TYR A 42 -7.40 -2.75 -10.05
N PHE A 43 -8.60 -3.06 -9.52
CA PHE A 43 -9.33 -4.27 -9.91
C PHE A 43 -9.82 -4.26 -11.35
N GLU A 44 -10.08 -3.08 -11.91
CA GLU A 44 -10.43 -2.94 -13.32
C GLU A 44 -9.28 -3.42 -14.22
N GLU A 45 -8.04 -3.01 -13.95
CA GLU A 45 -6.84 -3.47 -14.69
C GLU A 45 -6.66 -5.00 -14.61
N ILE A 46 -6.96 -5.61 -13.46
CA ILE A 46 -6.96 -7.08 -13.30
C ILE A 46 -8.06 -7.71 -14.14
N SER A 47 -9.28 -7.19 -14.04
CA SER A 47 -10.45 -7.79 -14.71
C SER A 47 -10.39 -7.70 -16.24
N GLN A 48 -9.72 -6.68 -16.75
CA GLN A 48 -9.52 -6.47 -18.19
C GLN A 48 -8.26 -7.17 -18.73
N ASP A 49 -7.48 -7.82 -17.86
CA ASP A 49 -6.22 -8.51 -18.20
C ASP A 49 -5.25 -7.63 -19.01
N THR A 50 -5.15 -6.35 -18.61
CA THR A 50 -4.32 -5.37 -19.32
C THR A 50 -2.82 -5.58 -19.10
N GLY A 51 -2.46 -6.38 -18.09
CA GLY A 51 -1.09 -6.58 -17.62
C GLY A 51 -0.50 -5.39 -16.85
N LYS A 52 -1.26 -4.33 -16.59
CA LYS A 52 -0.80 -3.09 -15.93
C LYS A 52 -1.06 -3.09 -14.42
N TYR A 53 -0.79 -4.22 -13.78
CA TYR A 53 -0.91 -4.36 -12.34
C TYR A 53 0.18 -5.29 -11.81
N VAL A 54 0.53 -5.13 -10.54
CA VAL A 54 1.45 -6.01 -9.83
C VAL A 54 0.99 -6.14 -8.38
N PHE A 55 1.17 -7.31 -7.78
CA PHE A 55 0.86 -7.57 -6.38
C PHE A 55 1.94 -8.42 -5.73
N GLY A 56 2.00 -8.39 -4.40
CA GLY A 56 3.06 -9.04 -3.63
C GLY A 56 4.31 -8.17 -3.53
N VAL A 57 5.07 -8.35 -2.44
CA VAL A 57 6.19 -7.46 -2.10
C VAL A 57 7.32 -7.56 -3.13
N ASP A 58 7.75 -8.77 -3.46
CA ASP A 58 8.91 -8.98 -4.34
C ASP A 58 8.69 -8.40 -5.74
N ASP A 59 7.53 -8.68 -6.35
CA ASP A 59 7.26 -8.21 -7.71
C ASP A 59 6.94 -6.72 -7.75
N THR A 60 6.31 -6.18 -6.70
CA THR A 60 6.09 -4.74 -6.58
C THR A 60 7.41 -3.98 -6.44
N LEU A 61 8.35 -4.48 -5.63
CA LEU A 61 9.68 -3.88 -5.48
C LEU A 61 10.48 -3.91 -6.78
N LYS A 62 10.51 -5.05 -7.48
CA LYS A 62 11.14 -5.14 -8.81
C LYS A 62 10.55 -4.14 -9.78
N SER A 63 9.22 -4.03 -9.83
CA SER A 63 8.52 -3.10 -10.71
C SER A 63 8.83 -1.63 -10.35
N LEU A 64 9.00 -1.35 -9.05
CA LEU A 64 9.36 -0.03 -8.54
C LEU A 64 10.81 0.34 -8.94
N GLU A 65 11.76 -0.60 -8.83
CA GLU A 65 13.15 -0.41 -9.27
C GLU A 65 13.26 -0.21 -10.78
N MET A 66 12.41 -0.88 -11.56
CA MET A 66 12.30 -0.68 -13.00
C MET A 66 11.63 0.64 -13.40
N GLY A 67 11.05 1.38 -12.44
CA GLY A 67 10.32 2.63 -12.71
C GLY A 67 8.98 2.42 -13.43
N ALA A 68 8.41 1.22 -13.39
CA ALA A 68 7.18 0.86 -14.08
C ALA A 68 5.90 1.17 -13.27
N VAL A 69 6.03 1.60 -12.02
CA VAL A 69 4.92 1.87 -11.11
C VAL A 69 4.48 3.33 -11.22
N GLU A 70 3.24 3.56 -11.69
CA GLU A 70 2.61 4.88 -11.67
C GLU A 70 1.99 5.21 -10.30
N ILE A 71 1.29 4.22 -9.71
CA ILE A 71 0.57 4.37 -8.45
C ILE A 71 0.89 3.18 -7.55
N LEU A 72 1.48 3.45 -6.38
CA LEU A 72 1.74 2.44 -5.35
C LEU A 72 0.61 2.47 -4.30
N ILE A 73 -0.05 1.33 -4.09
CA ILE A 73 -1.09 1.16 -3.08
C ILE A 73 -0.51 0.30 -1.95
N VAL A 74 -0.45 0.86 -0.74
CA VAL A 74 0.07 0.18 0.46
C VAL A 74 -1.02 0.12 1.51
N TRP A 75 -1.21 -1.05 2.12
CA TRP A 75 -2.12 -1.21 3.24
C TRP A 75 -1.48 -0.71 4.53
N GLU A 76 -2.25 0.01 5.35
CA GLU A 76 -1.74 0.63 6.59
C GLU A 76 -1.24 -0.40 7.62
N ASN A 77 -1.85 -1.58 7.66
CA ASN A 77 -1.49 -2.65 8.59
C ASN A 77 -0.65 -3.74 7.89
N LEU A 78 0.15 -3.35 6.89
CA LEU A 78 1.05 -4.28 6.20
C LEU A 78 2.05 -4.86 7.20
N ASP A 79 1.88 -6.14 7.52
CA ASP A 79 2.66 -6.86 8.53
C ASP A 79 3.93 -7.47 7.92
N ILE A 80 4.78 -6.60 7.37
CA ILE A 80 6.03 -6.98 6.70
C ILE A 80 7.14 -6.05 7.15
N ASN A 81 8.19 -6.63 7.72
CA ASN A 81 9.37 -5.90 8.18
C ASN A 81 10.51 -6.04 7.17
N ARG A 82 11.27 -4.95 7.00
CA ARG A 82 12.47 -4.91 6.17
C ARG A 82 13.68 -5.18 7.04
N TYR A 83 14.36 -6.28 6.79
CA TYR A 83 15.61 -6.67 7.44
C TYR A 83 16.80 -6.38 6.55
N VAL A 84 17.81 -5.72 7.10
CA VAL A 84 19.14 -5.59 6.49
C VAL A 84 20.04 -6.60 7.18
N LEU A 85 20.40 -7.65 6.45
CA LEU A 85 21.18 -8.77 6.96
C LEU A 85 22.61 -8.65 6.43
N LYS A 86 23.60 -8.74 7.32
CA LYS A 86 25.01 -8.75 6.93
C LYS A 86 25.60 -10.12 7.17
N ASN A 87 26.25 -10.68 6.15
CA ASN A 87 27.02 -11.91 6.30
C ASN A 87 28.34 -11.60 7.02
N ALA A 88 28.58 -12.23 8.17
CA ALA A 88 29.78 -12.00 8.98
C ALA A 88 31.08 -12.45 8.29
N THR A 89 30.99 -13.39 7.33
CA THR A 89 32.15 -13.96 6.63
C THR A 89 32.46 -13.21 5.34
N THR A 90 31.45 -12.92 4.52
CA THR A 90 31.64 -12.27 3.22
C THR A 90 31.48 -10.75 3.28
N SER A 91 30.97 -10.20 4.38
CA SER A 91 30.56 -8.80 4.53
C SER A 91 29.48 -8.34 3.53
N GLU A 92 28.82 -9.27 2.85
CA GLU A 92 27.73 -8.99 1.93
C GLU A 92 26.47 -8.55 2.68
N ILE A 93 25.71 -7.61 2.09
CA ILE A 93 24.46 -7.08 2.65
C ILE A 93 23.30 -7.63 1.84
N ILE A 94 22.40 -8.34 2.50
CA ILE A 94 21.21 -8.95 1.94
C ILE A 94 19.99 -8.25 2.56
N ILE A 95 19.09 -7.76 1.72
CA ILE A 95 17.83 -7.15 2.20
C ILE A 95 16.72 -8.19 2.04
N LYS A 96 16.00 -8.47 3.12
CA LYS A 96 14.82 -9.34 3.11
C LYS A 96 13.59 -8.59 3.62
N HIS A 97 12.43 -8.90 3.03
CA HIS A 97 11.13 -8.43 3.50
C HIS A 97 10.37 -9.63 4.01
N LEU A 98 10.16 -9.71 5.33
CA LEU A 98 9.61 -10.89 6.01
C LEU A 98 8.32 -10.53 6.73
N ASN A 99 7.35 -11.43 6.72
CA ASN A 99 6.19 -11.36 7.60
C ASN A 99 6.48 -12.04 8.95
N LYS A 100 5.58 -11.91 9.93
CA LYS A 100 5.75 -12.50 11.28
C LYS A 100 6.00 -14.01 11.29
N ASP A 101 5.38 -14.75 10.38
CA ASP A 101 5.56 -16.21 10.31
C ASP A 101 6.97 -16.54 9.80
N GLN A 102 7.46 -15.78 8.82
CA GLN A 102 8.80 -15.93 8.26
C GLN A 102 9.90 -15.46 9.22
N GLU A 103 9.63 -14.46 10.06
CA GLU A 103 10.55 -14.04 11.14
C GLU A 103 10.80 -15.15 12.16
N SER A 104 9.80 -16.01 12.39
CA SER A 104 9.92 -17.13 13.33
C SER A 104 10.80 -18.27 12.78
N ASP A 105 11.03 -18.30 11.47
CA ASP A 105 11.85 -19.31 10.81
C ASP A 105 13.33 -18.87 10.76
N GLN A 106 14.15 -19.52 11.60
CA GLN A 106 15.59 -19.26 11.69
C GLN A 106 16.35 -19.49 10.38
N SER A 107 15.80 -20.27 9.44
CA SER A 107 16.43 -20.47 8.13
C SER A 107 16.50 -19.18 7.32
N ASN A 108 15.60 -18.22 7.56
CA ASN A 108 15.60 -16.92 6.88
C ASN A 108 16.78 -16.03 7.29
N PHE A 109 17.44 -16.32 8.42
CA PHE A 109 18.60 -15.58 8.93
C PHE A 109 19.90 -16.35 8.72
N ARG A 110 19.91 -17.37 7.86
CA ARG A 110 21.11 -18.10 7.47
C ARG A 110 21.40 -17.94 5.99
N ASP A 111 22.68 -17.90 5.69
CA ASP A 111 23.18 -17.88 4.32
C ASP A 111 22.96 -19.24 3.65
N SER A 112 22.42 -19.25 2.43
CA SER A 112 22.04 -20.48 1.73
C SER A 112 23.23 -21.32 1.27
N GLU A 113 24.40 -20.71 1.05
CA GLU A 113 25.59 -21.40 0.54
C GLU A 113 26.52 -21.84 1.67
N THR A 114 26.69 -20.97 2.66
CA THR A 114 27.66 -21.17 3.75
C THR A 114 27.02 -21.66 5.05
N ASN A 115 25.68 -21.62 5.15
CA ASN A 115 24.91 -21.86 6.37
C ASN A 115 25.37 -20.99 7.56
N ALA A 116 26.08 -19.89 7.25
CA ALA A 116 26.55 -18.92 8.21
C ALA A 116 25.40 -18.06 8.70
N GLU A 117 25.46 -17.64 9.96
CA GLU A 117 24.46 -16.76 10.56
C GLU A 117 24.60 -15.35 9.99
N LEU A 118 23.47 -14.75 9.61
CA LEU A 118 23.40 -13.39 9.12
C LEU A 118 23.06 -12.46 10.29
N GLU A 119 23.88 -11.44 10.49
CA GLU A 119 23.64 -10.44 11.54
C GLU A 119 22.60 -9.42 11.06
N VAL A 120 21.56 -9.20 11.87
CA VAL A 120 20.58 -8.14 11.61
C VAL A 120 21.23 -6.80 11.94
N GLN A 121 21.27 -5.91 10.94
CA GLN A 121 21.61 -4.50 11.14
C GLN A 121 20.34 -3.68 11.33
N GLU A 122 20.35 -2.77 12.30
CA GLU A 122 19.29 -1.77 12.52
C GLU A 122 19.18 -0.78 11.34
#